data_AF-A0A1I2B455-F1
#
_entry.id   AF-A0A1I2B455-F1
#
_cell.length_a   1.000
_cell.length_b   1.000
_cell.length_c   1.000
_cell.angle_alpha   90.00
_cell.angle_beta   90.00
_cell.angle_gamma   90.00
#
_symmetry.space_group_name_H-M   'P 1'
#
loop_
_entity.id
_entity.type
_entity.pdbx_description
1 polymer ?
#
loop_
_entity_poly.entity_id
_entity_poly.type
_entity_poly.pdbx_seq_one_letter_code
_entity_poly.pdbx_strand_id
1 'polypeptide(L)'
;MASTSKIEEWLGKRGVKVDDIAEIVYTLQRPYNASLSMKECEDSVRAVLGKREVQYVLYTGIALDELAERKLLPEPLQAIMENDESLYGVDETLALGITNVYGMIGLTSFGYLDKVKPGIISQLNLKGRHIHVFLDDLVAGLAAAASARIAHQDPKAQQYHLPDSP
;
A
#
# COMPACT_ATOMS: atom_id res chain seq x y z
N MET A 1 16.13 -18.70 -8.43
CA MET A 1 14.93 -18.26 -7.68
C MET A 1 15.28 -16.91 -7.10
N ALA A 2 14.53 -15.86 -7.42
CA ALA A 2 14.77 -14.55 -6.80
C ALA A 2 14.59 -14.69 -5.29
N SER A 3 15.57 -14.25 -4.49
CA SER A 3 15.45 -14.24 -3.04
C SER A 3 14.27 -13.34 -2.68
N THR A 4 13.21 -13.91 -2.09
CA THR A 4 12.10 -13.15 -1.52
C THR A 4 12.66 -12.14 -0.53
N SER A 5 12.25 -10.88 -0.63
CA SER A 5 12.75 -9.84 0.26
C SER A 5 12.24 -10.08 1.70
N LYS A 6 12.99 -9.60 2.70
CA LYS A 6 12.60 -9.80 4.11
C LYS A 6 11.22 -9.20 4.44
N ILE A 7 10.84 -8.12 3.75
CA ILE A 7 9.53 -7.49 3.94
C ILE A 7 8.40 -8.32 3.30
N GLU A 8 8.64 -8.98 2.17
CA GLU A 8 7.67 -9.92 1.59
C GLU A 8 7.41 -11.11 2.51
N GLU A 9 8.41 -11.57 3.27
CA GLU A 9 8.19 -12.59 4.31
C GLU A 9 7.27 -12.09 5.43
N TRP A 10 7.40 -10.82 5.84
CA TRP A 10 6.54 -10.23 6.87
C TRP A 10 5.10 -10.08 6.37
N LEU A 11 4.91 -9.56 5.15
CA LEU A 11 3.60 -9.49 4.50
C LEU A 11 2.97 -10.88 4.38
N GLY A 12 3.74 -11.88 3.92
CA GLY A 12 3.28 -13.25 3.77
C GLY A 12 2.83 -13.89 5.08
N LYS A 13 3.52 -13.62 6.20
CA LYS A 13 3.10 -14.07 7.55
C LYS A 13 1.76 -13.46 7.97
N ARG A 14 1.43 -12.27 7.48
CA ARG A 14 0.15 -11.59 7.71
C ARG A 14 -0.89 -11.90 6.64
N GLY A 15 -0.62 -12.86 5.75
CA GLY A 15 -1.58 -13.31 4.73
C GLY A 15 -1.62 -12.47 3.46
N VAL A 16 -0.65 -11.57 3.24
CA VAL A 16 -0.59 -10.69 2.07
C VAL A 16 0.51 -11.14 1.11
N LYS A 17 0.16 -11.41 -0.15
CA LYS A 17 1.11 -11.69 -1.24
C LYS A 17 1.24 -10.48 -2.16
N VAL A 18 2.37 -10.41 -2.87
CA VAL A 18 2.58 -9.41 -3.93
C VAL A 18 1.48 -9.46 -4.98
N ASP A 19 1.03 -10.66 -5.33
CA ASP A 19 0.00 -10.88 -6.35
C ASP A 19 -1.33 -10.25 -5.93
N ASP A 20 -1.72 -10.34 -4.64
CA ASP A 20 -2.94 -9.72 -4.11
C ASP A 20 -2.93 -8.19 -4.27
N ILE A 21 -1.76 -7.58 -4.06
CA ILE A 21 -1.56 -6.14 -4.23
C ILE A 21 -1.54 -5.78 -5.72
N ALA A 22 -0.91 -6.60 -6.55
CA ALA A 22 -0.83 -6.41 -7.99
C ALA A 22 -2.21 -6.45 -8.67
N GLU A 23 -3.16 -7.25 -8.17
CA GLU A 23 -4.54 -7.29 -8.67
C GLU A 23 -5.27 -5.95 -8.44
N ILE A 24 -5.03 -5.31 -7.30
CA ILE A 24 -5.57 -3.97 -7.00
C ILE A 24 -4.96 -2.95 -7.96
N VAL A 25 -3.64 -2.98 -8.14
CA VAL A 25 -2.92 -2.10 -9.07
C VAL A 25 -3.45 -2.27 -10.50
N TYR A 26 -3.64 -3.51 -10.94
CA TYR A 26 -4.18 -3.85 -12.25
C TYR A 26 -5.58 -3.25 -12.43
N THR A 27 -6.44 -3.41 -11.43
CA THR A 27 -7.81 -2.85 -11.45
C THR A 27 -7.81 -1.33 -11.56
N LEU A 28 -6.91 -0.65 -10.84
CA LEU A 28 -6.79 0.82 -10.91
C LEU A 28 -6.28 1.32 -12.26
N GLN A 29 -5.33 0.62 -12.88
CA GLN A 29 -4.61 1.11 -14.06
C GLN A 29 -5.19 0.61 -15.40
N ARG A 30 -5.89 -0.52 -15.42
CA ARG A 30 -6.49 -1.09 -16.64
C ARG A 30 -7.41 -0.11 -17.41
N PRO A 31 -8.22 0.75 -16.77
CA PRO A 31 -9.02 1.75 -17.50
C PRO A 31 -8.19 2.75 -18.33
N TYR A 32 -6.93 2.99 -17.95
CA TYR A 32 -6.03 3.93 -18.60
C TYR A 32 -5.05 3.22 -19.56
N ASN A 33 -4.64 2.00 -19.22
CA ASN A 33 -3.73 1.18 -20.02
C ASN A 33 -4.30 -0.23 -20.24
N ALA A 34 -5.02 -0.42 -21.35
CA ALA A 34 -5.62 -1.71 -21.70
C ALA A 34 -4.60 -2.83 -22.02
N SER A 35 -3.35 -2.46 -22.35
CA SER A 35 -2.25 -3.40 -22.61
C SER A 35 -1.45 -3.77 -21.36
N LEU A 36 -1.78 -3.19 -20.20
CA LEU A 36 -1.11 -3.50 -18.94
C LEU A 36 -1.21 -4.99 -18.64
N SER A 37 -0.08 -5.59 -18.25
CA SER A 37 -0.01 -6.98 -17.82
C SER A 37 0.07 -7.07 -16.29
N MET A 38 -0.39 -8.20 -15.73
CA MET A 38 -0.22 -8.49 -14.30
C MET A 38 1.26 -8.48 -13.88
N LYS A 39 2.15 -8.93 -14.78
CA LYS A 39 3.58 -8.94 -14.51
C LYS A 39 4.14 -7.54 -14.28
N GLU A 40 3.72 -6.55 -15.08
CA GLU A 40 4.09 -5.15 -14.88
C GLU A 40 3.55 -4.60 -13.54
N CYS A 41 2.35 -5.01 -13.13
CA CYS A 41 1.80 -4.65 -11.82
C CYS A 41 2.65 -5.21 -10.68
N GLU A 42 2.96 -6.50 -10.71
CA GLU A 42 3.83 -7.13 -9.70
C GLU A 42 5.23 -6.50 -9.66
N ASP A 43 5.82 -6.23 -10.83
CA ASP A 43 7.15 -5.62 -10.92
C ASP A 43 7.12 -4.19 -10.37
N SER A 44 6.02 -3.46 -10.58
CA SER A 44 5.80 -2.16 -9.94
C SER A 44 5.70 -2.28 -8.42
N VAL A 45 4.90 -3.22 -7.89
CA VAL A 45 4.78 -3.47 -6.44
C VAL A 45 6.15 -3.79 -5.83
N ARG A 46 6.92 -4.71 -6.44
CA ARG A 46 8.26 -5.06 -5.97
C ARG A 46 9.24 -3.88 -6.06
N ALA A 47 9.12 -3.02 -7.07
CA ALA A 47 9.93 -1.82 -7.17
C ALA A 47 9.64 -0.82 -6.04
N VAL A 48 8.38 -0.67 -5.62
CA VAL A 48 8.01 0.15 -4.45
C VAL A 48 8.50 -0.50 -3.15
N LEU A 49 8.30 -1.82 -2.99
CA LEU A 49 8.84 -2.58 -1.84
C LEU A 49 10.37 -2.51 -1.73
N GLY A 50 11.07 -2.31 -2.84
CA GLY A 50 12.53 -2.13 -2.86
C GLY A 50 13.02 -0.81 -2.24
N LYS A 51 12.13 0.13 -1.90
CA LYS A 51 12.47 1.42 -1.30
C LYS A 51 12.60 1.28 0.23
N ARG A 52 13.71 1.77 0.78
CA ARG A 52 13.98 1.69 2.23
C ARG A 52 12.91 2.38 3.08
N GLU A 53 12.44 3.55 2.66
CA GLU A 53 11.40 4.30 3.37
C GLU A 53 10.08 3.51 3.45
N VAL A 54 9.68 2.87 2.36
CA VAL A 54 8.52 1.97 2.31
C VAL A 54 8.71 0.78 3.25
N GLN A 55 9.89 0.16 3.24
CA GLN A 55 10.19 -0.95 4.14
C GLN A 55 10.11 -0.55 5.61
N TYR A 56 10.66 0.61 5.99
CA TYR A 56 10.61 1.07 7.39
C TYR A 56 9.19 1.31 7.87
N VAL A 57 8.37 1.92 7.02
CA VAL A 57 6.93 2.12 7.26
C VAL A 57 6.22 0.78 7.45
N LEU A 58 6.43 -0.18 6.54
CA LEU A 58 5.80 -1.51 6.62
C LEU A 58 6.24 -2.29 7.87
N TYR A 59 7.55 -2.32 8.19
CA TYR A 59 8.04 -2.99 9.40
C TYR A 59 7.43 -2.39 10.66
N THR A 60 7.32 -1.06 10.73
CA THR A 60 6.79 -0.36 11.89
C THR A 60 5.31 -0.69 12.11
N GLY A 61 4.47 -0.54 11.09
CA GLY A 61 3.03 -0.80 11.23
C GLY A 61 2.73 -2.28 11.50
N ILE A 62 3.38 -3.20 10.78
CA ILE A 62 3.20 -4.64 11.03
C ILE A 62 3.60 -5.01 12.46
N ALA A 63 4.70 -4.44 12.98
CA ALA A 63 5.12 -4.70 14.35
C ALA A 63 4.11 -4.17 15.38
N LEU A 64 3.49 -3.00 15.15
CA LEU A 64 2.46 -2.46 16.03
C LEU A 64 1.21 -3.34 16.05
N ASP A 65 0.76 -3.79 14.88
CA ASP A 65 -0.33 -4.76 14.76
C ASP A 65 -0.04 -6.05 15.54
N GLU A 66 1.17 -6.62 15.39
CA GLU A 66 1.56 -7.86 16.10
C GLU A 66 1.65 -7.65 17.62
N LEU A 67 2.15 -6.49 18.07
CA LEU A 67 2.23 -6.16 19.49
C LEU A 67 0.84 -5.97 20.10
N ALA A 68 -0.07 -5.32 19.37
CA ALA A 68 -1.47 -5.21 19.76
C ALA A 68 -2.11 -6.59 19.88
N GLU A 69 -1.93 -7.47 18.88
CA GLU A 69 -2.48 -8.84 18.89
C GLU A 69 -1.98 -9.64 20.11
N ARG A 70 -0.74 -9.41 20.53
CA ARG A 70 -0.11 -10.06 21.68
C ARG A 70 -0.41 -9.39 23.03
N LYS A 71 -1.20 -8.32 23.05
CA LYS A 71 -1.53 -7.52 24.23
C LYS A 71 -0.29 -6.94 24.94
N LEU A 72 0.68 -6.46 24.16
CA LEU A 72 1.96 -5.95 24.66
C LEU A 72 2.07 -4.42 24.59
N LEU A 73 1.05 -3.72 24.08
CA LEU A 73 1.03 -2.27 24.06
C LEU A 73 0.57 -1.71 25.41
N PRO A 74 1.05 -0.53 25.82
CA PRO A 74 0.54 0.15 27.00
C PRO A 74 -0.88 0.67 26.76
N GLU A 75 -1.65 0.82 27.82
CA GLU A 75 -2.91 1.57 27.77
C GLU A 75 -2.64 3.08 27.66
N PRO A 76 -3.46 3.86 26.93
CA PRO A 76 -4.70 3.46 26.24
C PRO A 76 -4.51 2.91 24.82
N LEU A 77 -3.26 2.82 24.32
CA LEU A 77 -2.99 2.43 22.94
C LEU A 77 -3.45 1.00 22.63
N GLN A 78 -3.30 0.08 23.58
CA GLN A 78 -3.81 -1.28 23.44
C GLN A 78 -5.32 -1.30 23.14
N ALA A 79 -6.12 -0.61 23.94
CA ALA A 79 -7.57 -0.53 23.72
C ALA A 79 -7.92 0.18 22.39
N ILE A 80 -7.20 1.24 22.03
CA ILE A 80 -7.38 1.94 20.74
C ILE A 80 -7.21 0.97 19.56
N MET A 81 -6.15 0.16 19.60
CA MET A 81 -5.80 -0.77 18.54
C MET A 81 -6.75 -1.98 18.48
N GLU A 82 -7.14 -2.54 19.63
CA GLU A 82 -8.10 -3.65 19.67
C GLU A 82 -9.49 -3.25 19.19
N ASN A 83 -9.88 -2.00 19.42
CA ASN A 83 -11.19 -1.50 19.00
C ASN A 83 -11.19 -0.98 17.56
N ASP A 84 -10.04 -0.80 16.93
CA ASP A 84 -9.92 -0.17 15.61
C ASP A 84 -10.67 1.18 15.62
N GLU A 85 -10.21 2.07 16.52
CA GLU A 85 -10.91 3.30 16.86
C GLU A 85 -10.94 4.27 15.67
N SER A 86 -12.14 4.62 15.24
CA SER A 86 -12.41 5.41 14.02
C SER A 86 -11.76 6.81 13.95
N LEU A 87 -11.30 7.36 15.09
CA LEU A 87 -10.62 8.66 15.17
C LEU A 87 -9.10 8.54 15.37
N TYR A 88 -8.59 7.31 15.47
CA TYR A 88 -7.16 7.05 15.46
C TYR A 88 -6.70 7.06 14.00
N GLY A 89 -5.98 8.13 13.60
CA GLY A 89 -5.56 8.33 12.21
C GLY A 89 -4.06 8.17 11.96
N VAL A 90 -3.38 7.38 12.80
CA VAL A 90 -1.90 7.28 12.82
C VAL A 90 -1.41 6.28 11.78
N ASP A 91 -2.18 5.23 11.57
CA ASP A 91 -2.17 4.25 10.50
C ASP A 91 -2.17 4.90 9.12
N GLU A 92 -3.14 5.76 8.77
CA GLU A 92 -3.14 6.45 7.48
C GLU A 92 -1.97 7.44 7.40
N THR A 93 -1.66 8.14 8.49
CA THR A 93 -0.51 9.04 8.55
C THR A 93 0.80 8.29 8.24
N LEU A 94 0.94 7.06 8.71
CA LEU A 94 2.09 6.21 8.42
C LEU A 94 2.06 5.74 6.96
N ALA A 95 0.89 5.37 6.42
CA ALA A 95 0.71 5.00 5.02
C ALA A 95 1.06 6.13 4.04
N LEU A 96 0.92 7.41 4.43
CA LEU A 96 1.42 8.55 3.66
C LEU A 96 2.93 8.48 3.38
N GLY A 97 3.70 7.84 4.28
CA GLY A 97 5.12 7.58 4.07
C GLY A 97 5.41 6.71 2.84
N ILE A 98 4.46 5.84 2.45
CA ILE A 98 4.55 5.04 1.22
C ILE A 98 4.16 5.88 0.01
N THR A 99 3.02 6.58 0.08
CA THR A 99 2.48 7.31 -1.08
C THR A 99 3.36 8.49 -1.49
N ASN A 100 4.01 9.15 -0.54
CA ASN A 100 4.89 10.28 -0.80
C ASN A 100 6.11 9.93 -1.68
N VAL A 101 6.52 8.65 -1.72
CA VAL A 101 7.60 8.18 -2.61
C VAL A 101 7.24 8.35 -4.10
N TYR A 102 5.94 8.37 -4.43
CA TYR A 102 5.42 8.53 -5.79
C TYR A 102 4.44 9.71 -5.94
N GLY A 103 4.51 10.67 -5.00
CA GLY A 103 3.84 11.97 -5.10
C GLY A 103 2.32 11.94 -5.00
N MET A 104 1.70 13.04 -5.42
CA MET A 104 0.27 13.33 -5.18
C MET A 104 -0.70 12.39 -5.91
N ILE A 105 -0.29 11.77 -7.02
CA ILE A 105 -1.08 10.75 -7.72
C ILE A 105 -1.26 9.51 -6.84
N GLY A 106 -0.22 9.13 -6.10
CA GLY A 106 -0.29 8.07 -5.11
C GLY A 106 -1.24 8.44 -3.97
N LEU A 107 -1.17 9.67 -3.48
CA LEU A 107 -2.04 10.14 -2.39
C LEU A 107 -3.54 10.07 -2.73
N THR A 108 -3.92 10.54 -3.93
CA THR A 108 -5.34 10.51 -4.34
C THR A 108 -5.85 9.08 -4.53
N SER A 109 -5.01 8.19 -5.05
CA SER A 109 -5.33 6.76 -5.20
C SER A 109 -5.46 6.07 -3.84
N PHE A 110 -4.62 6.42 -2.86
CA PHE A 110 -4.67 5.88 -1.50
C PHE A 110 -6.01 6.19 -0.83
N GLY A 111 -6.44 7.45 -0.80
CA GLY A 111 -7.72 7.81 -0.20
C GLY A 111 -8.94 7.15 -0.86
N TYR A 112 -8.84 6.83 -2.16
CA TYR A 112 -9.85 6.00 -2.83
C TYR A 112 -9.82 4.54 -2.35
N LEU A 113 -8.64 3.94 -2.25
CA LEU A 113 -8.46 2.54 -1.85
C LEU A 113 -8.85 2.30 -0.39
N ASP A 114 -8.44 3.18 0.52
CA ASP A 114 -8.81 3.11 1.93
C ASP A 114 -10.35 3.17 2.09
N LYS A 115 -11.02 4.05 1.34
CA LYS A 115 -12.48 4.12 1.39
C LYS A 115 -13.19 2.90 0.82
N VAL A 116 -12.70 2.34 -0.30
CA VAL A 116 -13.39 1.26 -1.04
C VAL A 116 -13.02 -0.12 -0.51
N LYS A 117 -11.82 -0.26 0.05
CA LYS A 117 -11.21 -1.50 0.56
C LYS A 117 -11.32 -2.69 -0.42
N PRO A 118 -10.85 -2.59 -1.68
CA PRO A 118 -10.98 -3.68 -2.65
C PRO A 118 -10.02 -4.85 -2.35
N GLY A 119 -10.35 -6.04 -2.87
CA GLY A 119 -9.46 -7.21 -2.86
C GLY A 119 -9.01 -7.58 -1.44
N ILE A 120 -7.71 -7.80 -1.26
CA ILE A 120 -7.12 -8.18 0.03
C ILE A 120 -7.36 -7.15 1.14
N ILE A 121 -7.52 -5.85 0.82
CA ILE A 121 -7.79 -4.80 1.81
C ILE A 121 -9.12 -5.09 2.54
N SER A 122 -10.16 -5.53 1.82
CA SER A 122 -11.43 -5.94 2.46
C SER A 122 -11.24 -7.08 3.46
N GLN A 123 -10.36 -8.04 3.15
CA GLN A 123 -10.13 -9.21 3.99
C GLN A 123 -9.38 -8.83 5.26
N LEU A 124 -8.40 -7.93 5.15
CA LEU A 124 -7.65 -7.38 6.28
C LEU A 124 -8.54 -6.56 7.21
N ASN A 125 -9.49 -5.80 6.66
CA ASN A 125 -10.43 -4.97 7.41
C ASN A 125 -11.52 -5.78 8.17
N LEU A 126 -11.64 -7.09 7.95
CA LEU A 126 -12.59 -7.91 8.71
C LEU A 126 -12.05 -8.14 10.12
N LYS A 127 -12.80 -7.67 11.13
CA LYS A 127 -12.50 -7.99 12.53
C LYS A 127 -12.47 -9.50 12.73
N GLY A 128 -11.36 -10.00 13.21
CA GLY A 128 -11.11 -11.43 13.35
C GLY A 128 -10.11 -11.73 14.45
N ARG A 129 -9.35 -12.82 14.26
CA ARG A 129 -8.31 -13.23 15.21
C ARG A 129 -7.08 -12.33 15.16
N HIS A 130 -6.82 -11.73 13.99
CA HIS A 130 -5.65 -10.89 13.76
C HIS A 130 -6.02 -9.42 13.82
N ILE A 131 -5.09 -8.60 14.32
CA ILE A 131 -5.22 -7.14 14.32
C ILE A 131 -4.50 -6.58 13.09
N HIS A 132 -5.20 -5.79 12.30
CA HIS A 132 -4.73 -5.22 11.03
C HIS A 132 -5.08 -3.74 10.93
N VAL A 133 -4.84 -2.97 12.00
CA VAL A 133 -5.15 -1.53 12.00
C VAL A 133 -4.18 -0.77 11.13
N PHE A 134 -2.89 -1.15 11.14
CA PHE A 134 -1.94 -0.56 10.20
C PHE A 134 -1.93 -1.26 8.84
N LEU A 135 -2.06 -2.59 8.83
CA LEU A 135 -1.72 -3.37 7.64
C LEU A 135 -2.62 -3.10 6.43
N ASP A 136 -3.93 -2.87 6.61
CA ASP A 136 -4.84 -2.61 5.50
C ASP A 136 -4.52 -1.28 4.79
N ASP A 137 -4.26 -0.21 5.56
CA ASP A 137 -3.81 1.09 5.05
C ASP A 137 -2.43 1.04 4.41
N LEU A 138 -1.51 0.29 5.00
CA LEU A 138 -0.18 0.11 4.43
C LEU A 138 -0.24 -0.63 3.08
N VAL A 139 -1.12 -1.62 2.95
CA VAL A 139 -1.37 -2.32 1.68
C VAL A 139 -2.05 -1.39 0.67
N ALA A 140 -3.01 -0.57 1.11
CA ALA A 140 -3.63 0.45 0.27
C ALA A 140 -2.59 1.48 -0.25
N GLY A 141 -1.72 1.98 0.63
CA GLY A 141 -0.64 2.89 0.29
C GLY A 141 0.37 2.29 -0.69
N LEU A 142 0.71 1.01 -0.52
CA LEU A 142 1.60 0.27 -1.43
C LEU A 142 0.99 0.08 -2.82
N ALA A 143 -0.29 -0.31 -2.90
CA ALA A 143 -1.01 -0.41 -4.17
C ALA A 143 -1.11 0.96 -4.86
N ALA A 144 -1.40 2.01 -4.10
CA ALA A 144 -1.50 3.38 -4.61
C ALA A 144 -0.15 3.89 -5.16
N ALA A 145 0.95 3.66 -4.44
CA ALA A 145 2.29 4.02 -4.89
C ALA A 145 2.72 3.24 -6.15
N ALA A 146 2.43 1.93 -6.20
CA ALA A 146 2.73 1.09 -7.36
C ALA A 146 1.90 1.49 -8.60
N SER A 147 0.65 1.88 -8.39
CA SER A 147 -0.25 2.44 -9.40
C SER A 147 0.29 3.78 -9.94
N ALA A 148 0.70 4.70 -9.06
CA ALA A 148 1.29 5.97 -9.44
C ALA A 148 2.62 5.79 -10.22
N ARG A 149 3.45 4.82 -9.81
CA ARG A 149 4.67 4.46 -10.55
C ARG A 149 4.38 4.05 -12.00
N ILE A 150 3.34 3.25 -12.23
CA ILE A 150 2.92 2.85 -13.58
C ILE A 150 2.45 4.06 -14.37
N ALA A 151 1.60 4.91 -13.77
CA ALA A 151 1.09 6.11 -14.43
C ALA A 151 2.22 7.07 -14.86
N HIS A 152 3.26 7.24 -14.02
CA HIS A 152 4.44 8.04 -14.37
C HIS A 152 5.31 7.44 -15.49
N GLN A 153 5.17 6.14 -15.76
CA GLN A 153 5.89 5.45 -16.82
C GLN A 153 5.08 5.33 -18.11
N ASP A 154 3.82 5.82 -18.15
CA ASP A 154 2.98 5.74 -19.34
C ASP A 154 3.54 6.63 -20.46
N PRO A 155 3.96 6.06 -21.61
CA PRO A 155 4.46 6.85 -22.74
C PRO A 155 3.38 7.74 -23.38
N LYS A 156 2.09 7.48 -23.11
CA LYS A 156 0.98 8.34 -23.55
C LYS A 156 0.77 9.56 -22.66
N ALA A 157 1.43 9.64 -21.50
CA ALA A 157 1.41 10.84 -20.68
C ALA A 157 1.87 12.03 -21.54
N GLN A 158 1.06 13.08 -21.57
CA GLN A 158 1.25 14.17 -22.52
C GLN A 158 2.63 14.81 -22.36
N GLN A 159 3.40 14.83 -23.44
CA GLN A 159 4.49 15.79 -23.60
C GLN A 159 3.90 17.08 -24.15
N TYR A 160 3.87 18.12 -23.32
CA TYR A 160 3.43 19.44 -23.74
C TYR A 160 4.42 19.96 -24.78
N HIS A 161 3.95 20.09 -26.02
CA HIS A 161 4.73 20.76 -27.06
C HIS A 161 4.72 22.25 -26.73
N LEU A 162 5.84 22.75 -26.23
CA LEU A 162 6.01 24.18 -26.03
C LEU A 162 6.17 24.84 -27.40
N PRO A 163 5.61 26.04 -27.62
CA PRO A 163 5.98 26.83 -28.77
C PRO A 163 7.50 27.08 -28.75
N ASP A 164 8.13 27.15 -29.93
CA ASP A 164 9.52 27.60 -30.02
C ASP A 164 9.67 28.93 -29.28
N SER A 165 10.68 29.03 -28.40
CA SER A 165 10.95 30.24 -27.64
C SER A 165 11.07 31.45 -28.58
N PRO A 166 10.52 32.61 -28.21
CA PRO A 166 10.58 33.83 -29.03
C PRO A 166 12.00 34.31 -29.28
#